data_AF-A0A494Z0P0-F1
#
_entry.id   AF-A0A494Z0P0-F1
#
_cell.length_a   1.000
_cell.length_b   1.000
_cell.length_c   1.000
_cell.angle_alpha   90.00
_cell.angle_beta   90.00
_cell.angle_gamma   90.00
#
_symmetry.space_group_name_H-M   'P 1'
#
loop_
_entity.id
_entity.type
_entity.pdbx_description
1 polymer ?
#
loop_
_entity_poly.entity_id
_entity_poly.type
_entity_poly.pdbx_seq_one_letter_code
_entity_poly.pdbx_strand_id
1 'polypeptide(L)'
;MKGQLEFLVSTIIKVRNGFTLVEVLFVLTILSILLLFTPKPNLTSLNNIHVQQFFKVLQSDVLYAQTLTPTSKYNIRIRFYADKYVVYDDNIILETRNYPKGLSVDTRTNDTFEFSNAGTIKNPRAIIFATKDVEYRIVFPFGKGRFYIHEN
;
A
#
# COMPACT_ATOMS: atom_id res chain seq x y z
N MET A 1 14.11 -63.87 -38.59
CA MET A 1 14.49 -62.85 -37.59
C MET A 1 14.18 -61.42 -38.01
N LYS A 2 14.27 -61.05 -39.29
CA LYS A 2 14.00 -59.69 -39.81
C LYS A 2 12.52 -59.24 -39.70
N GLY A 3 11.57 -60.15 -39.94
CA GLY A 3 10.13 -59.83 -39.92
C GLY A 3 9.53 -59.55 -38.53
N GLN A 4 10.09 -60.10 -37.45
CA GLN A 4 9.63 -59.81 -36.08
C GLN A 4 10.10 -58.43 -35.60
N LEU A 5 11.26 -57.97 -36.07
CA LEU A 5 11.80 -56.66 -35.73
C LEU A 5 11.02 -55.54 -36.45
N GLU A 6 10.68 -55.73 -37.72
CA GLU A 6 9.82 -54.81 -38.49
C GLU A 6 8.41 -54.68 -37.88
N PHE A 7 7.84 -55.79 -37.38
CA PHE A 7 6.54 -55.80 -36.72
C PHE A 7 6.54 -55.07 -35.36
N LEU A 8 7.62 -55.21 -34.57
CA LEU A 8 7.81 -54.48 -33.32
C LEU A 8 8.05 -52.99 -33.55
N VAL A 9 8.84 -52.62 -34.56
CA VAL A 9 9.08 -51.20 -34.93
C VAL A 9 7.79 -50.54 -35.43
N SER A 10 6.99 -51.23 -36.24
CA SER A 10 5.65 -50.77 -36.67
C SER A 10 4.67 -50.60 -35.50
N THR A 11 4.80 -51.41 -34.44
CA THR A 11 3.93 -51.32 -33.25
C THR A 11 4.34 -50.16 -32.34
N ILE A 12 5.64 -49.86 -32.24
CA ILE A 12 6.18 -48.73 -31.46
C ILE A 12 5.87 -47.37 -32.10
N ILE A 13 5.73 -47.30 -33.44
CA ILE A 13 5.47 -46.04 -34.18
C ILE A 13 3.99 -45.65 -34.18
N LYS A 14 3.09 -46.49 -33.67
CA LYS A 14 1.67 -46.14 -33.61
C LYS A 14 1.37 -45.24 -32.41
N VAL A 15 0.70 -44.13 -32.72
CA VAL A 15 0.06 -43.14 -31.84
C VAL A 15 0.89 -41.89 -31.54
N ARG A 16 0.96 -40.99 -32.53
CA ARG A 16 0.98 -39.54 -32.27
C ARG A 16 -0.45 -39.01 -32.45
N ASN A 17 -1.20 -38.94 -31.36
CA ASN A 17 -2.50 -38.26 -31.35
C ASN A 17 -2.23 -36.75 -31.28
N GLY A 18 -2.13 -36.11 -32.44
CA GLY A 18 -2.19 -34.66 -32.54
C GLY A 18 -3.61 -34.17 -32.29
N PHE A 19 -3.75 -33.01 -31.66
CA PHE A 19 -5.07 -32.39 -31.46
C PHE A 19 -5.68 -32.02 -32.81
N THR A 20 -6.96 -32.28 -32.96
CA THR A 20 -7.75 -31.81 -34.10
C THR A 20 -7.97 -30.30 -34.01
N LEU A 21 -8.22 -29.65 -35.15
CA LEU A 21 -8.59 -28.23 -35.19
C LEU A 21 -9.79 -27.93 -34.27
N VAL A 22 -10.75 -28.85 -34.23
CA VAL A 22 -11.98 -28.73 -33.43
C VAL A 22 -11.67 -28.78 -31.93
N GLU A 23 -10.76 -29.67 -31.50
CA GLU A 23 -10.33 -29.70 -30.09
C GLU A 23 -9.62 -28.42 -29.67
N VAL A 24 -8.74 -27.88 -30.52
CA VAL A 24 -8.05 -26.61 -30.22
C VAL A 24 -9.06 -25.45 -30.14
N LEU A 25 -10.04 -25.40 -31.05
CA LEU A 25 -11.13 -24.43 -30.98
C LEU A 25 -11.94 -24.58 -29.69
N PHE A 26 -12.25 -25.81 -29.30
CA PHE A 26 -13.03 -26.09 -28.10
C PHE A 26 -12.30 -25.62 -26.84
N VAL A 27 -11.00 -25.92 -26.72
CA VAL A 27 -10.14 -25.43 -25.64
C VAL A 27 -10.08 -23.90 -25.61
N LEU A 28 -9.93 -23.26 -26.76
CA LEU A 28 -9.93 -21.79 -26.86
C LEU A 28 -11.27 -21.17 -26.46
N THR A 29 -12.39 -21.82 -26.80
CA THR A 29 -13.73 -21.36 -26.41
C THR A 29 -13.89 -21.41 -24.89
N ILE A 30 -13.49 -22.53 -24.28
CA ILE A 30 -13.52 -22.69 -22.82
C ILE A 30 -12.61 -21.65 -22.16
N LEU A 31 -11.38 -21.47 -22.66
CA LEU A 31 -10.44 -20.48 -22.13
C LEU A 31 -11.01 -19.06 -22.24
N SER A 32 -11.67 -18.73 -23.35
CA SER A 32 -12.30 -17.42 -23.56
C SER A 32 -13.44 -17.18 -22.57
N ILE A 33 -14.28 -18.20 -22.33
CA ILE A 33 -15.36 -18.14 -21.34
C ILE A 33 -14.77 -17.94 -19.94
N LEU A 34 -13.72 -18.66 -19.58
CA LEU A 34 -13.05 -18.51 -18.29
C LEU A 34 -12.48 -17.10 -18.08
N LEU A 35 -11.92 -16.49 -19.13
CA LEU A 35 -11.39 -15.12 -19.07
C LEU A 35 -12.48 -14.07 -18.79
N LEU A 36 -13.73 -14.30 -19.22
CA LEU A 36 -14.85 -13.40 -18.94
C LEU A 36 -15.22 -13.35 -17.45
N PHE A 37 -14.93 -14.41 -16.70
CA PHE A 37 -15.15 -14.46 -15.24
C PHE A 37 -14.00 -13.85 -14.43
N THR A 38 -12.96 -13.32 -15.08
CA THR A 38 -11.87 -12.64 -14.38
C THR A 38 -12.41 -11.36 -13.74
N PRO A 39 -12.36 -11.20 -12.41
CA PRO A 39 -12.82 -9.98 -11.77
C PRO A 39 -11.99 -8.78 -12.25
N LYS A 40 -12.67 -7.70 -12.63
CA LYS A 40 -11.99 -6.45 -12.99
C LYS A 40 -11.30 -5.87 -11.74
N PRO A 41 -10.05 -5.39 -11.84
CA PRO A 41 -9.41 -4.73 -10.72
C PRO A 41 -10.19 -3.45 -10.37
N ASN A 42 -10.77 -3.43 -9.17
CA ASN A 42 -11.44 -2.24 -8.64
C ASN A 42 -10.37 -1.21 -8.26
N LEU A 43 -10.15 -0.20 -9.12
CA LEU A 43 -9.19 0.89 -8.89
C LEU A 43 -9.46 1.65 -7.57
N THR A 44 -10.73 1.74 -7.16
CA THR A 44 -11.12 2.35 -5.88
C THR A 44 -10.55 1.60 -4.68
N SER A 45 -10.51 0.26 -4.74
CA SER A 45 -9.91 -0.57 -3.68
C SER A 45 -8.40 -0.32 -3.57
N LEU A 46 -7.72 -0.15 -4.70
CA LEU A 46 -6.28 0.15 -4.72
C LEU A 46 -5.97 1.49 -4.05
N ASN A 47 -6.76 2.53 -4.30
CA ASN A 47 -6.55 3.83 -3.68
C ASN A 47 -6.72 3.77 -2.15
N ASN A 48 -7.75 3.05 -1.69
CA ASN A 48 -7.98 2.83 -0.26
C ASN A 48 -6.82 2.08 0.40
N ILE A 49 -6.25 1.09 -0.28
CA ILE A 49 -5.05 0.37 0.20
C ILE A 49 -3.86 1.33 0.34
N HIS A 50 -3.62 2.21 -0.64
CA HIS A 50 -2.54 3.19 -0.56
C HIS A 50 -2.73 4.20 0.58
N VAL A 51 -3.96 4.66 0.82
CA VAL A 51 -4.30 5.55 1.93
C VAL A 51 -4.10 4.86 3.28
N GLN A 52 -4.56 3.61 3.43
CA GLN A 52 -4.33 2.84 4.65
C GLN A 52 -2.84 2.57 4.90
N GLN A 53 -2.09 2.25 3.85
CA GLN A 53 -0.64 2.05 3.94
C GLN A 53 0.06 3.35 4.34
N PHE A 54 -0.35 4.48 3.78
CA PHE A 54 0.15 5.80 4.16
C PHE A 54 -0.05 6.07 5.66
N PHE A 55 -1.24 5.82 6.21
CA PHE A 55 -1.48 6.03 7.64
C PHE A 55 -0.68 5.07 8.54
N LYS A 56 -0.42 3.84 8.10
CA LYS A 56 0.49 2.93 8.80
C LYS A 56 1.92 3.46 8.84
N VAL A 57 2.42 3.98 7.71
CA VAL A 57 3.74 4.61 7.63
C VAL A 57 3.80 5.83 8.53
N LEU A 58 2.77 6.69 8.50
CA LEU A 58 2.68 7.86 9.39
C LEU A 58 2.71 7.44 10.86
N GLN A 59 2.03 6.34 11.23
CA GLN A 59 2.07 5.80 12.60
C GLN A 59 3.46 5.34 13.01
N SER A 60 4.16 4.67 12.10
CA SER A 60 5.55 4.27 12.31
C SER A 60 6.48 5.48 12.47
N ASP A 61 6.34 6.49 11.63
CA ASP A 61 7.17 7.70 11.66
C ASP A 61 6.93 8.52 12.94
N VAL A 62 5.69 8.60 13.42
CA VAL A 62 5.35 9.24 14.70
C VAL A 62 5.97 8.48 15.86
N LEU A 63 5.87 7.15 15.87
CA LEU A 63 6.48 6.33 16.92
C LEU A 63 8.02 6.48 16.89
N TYR A 64 8.62 6.47 15.70
CA TYR A 64 10.04 6.69 15.51
C TYR A 64 10.46 8.05 16.08
N ALA A 65 9.74 9.12 15.75
CA ALA A 65 9.97 10.47 16.29
C ALA A 65 9.91 10.49 17.83
N GLN A 66 8.92 9.83 18.44
CA GLN A 66 8.77 9.72 19.90
C GLN A 66 9.94 8.95 20.56
N THR A 67 10.47 7.92 19.90
CA THR A 67 11.61 7.13 20.40
C THR A 67 12.94 7.84 20.23
N LEU A 68 13.05 8.72 19.23
CA LEU A 68 14.26 9.48 18.93
C LEU A 68 14.40 10.73 19.81
N THR A 69 13.29 11.28 20.32
CA THR A 69 13.35 12.53 21.10
C THR A 69 14.18 12.45 22.39
N PRO A 70 14.17 11.34 23.17
CA PRO A 70 15.00 11.23 24.37
C PRO A 70 16.51 11.18 24.10
N THR A 71 16.91 10.77 22.89
CA THR A 71 18.32 10.61 22.50
C THR A 71 18.82 11.75 21.62
N SER A 72 17.92 12.45 20.91
CA SER A 72 18.26 13.66 20.17
C SER A 72 18.51 14.83 21.12
N LYS A 73 19.51 15.65 20.81
CA LYS A 73 19.75 16.94 21.49
C LYS A 73 18.79 18.03 21.02
N TYR A 74 18.01 17.77 19.98
CA TYR A 74 17.24 18.73 19.22
C TYR A 74 15.74 18.39 19.23
N ASN A 75 14.91 19.38 18.89
CA ASN A 75 13.45 19.21 18.89
C ASN A 75 13.02 18.47 17.63
N ILE A 76 12.61 17.20 17.79
CA ILE A 76 11.95 16.46 16.72
C ILE A 76 10.55 17.03 16.47
N ARG A 77 10.23 17.31 15.21
CA ARG A 77 8.91 17.80 14.80
C ARG A 77 8.47 17.19 13.47
N ILE A 78 7.17 16.99 13.30
CA ILE A 78 6.56 16.58 12.04
C ILE A 78 5.73 17.74 11.52
N ARG A 79 5.99 18.18 10.29
CA ARG A 79 5.25 19.25 9.64
C ARG A 79 4.51 18.74 8.41
N PHE A 80 3.24 19.07 8.32
CA PHE A 80 2.35 18.70 7.23
C PHE A 80 2.23 19.87 6.24
N TYR A 81 2.56 19.64 4.98
CA TYR A 81 2.37 20.59 3.88
C TYR A 81 1.20 20.13 3.02
N ALA A 82 0.84 20.90 1.99
CA ALA A 82 -0.31 20.55 1.13
C ALA A 82 -0.13 19.22 0.36
N ASP A 83 1.11 18.84 0.04
CA ASP A 83 1.45 17.70 -0.82
C ASP A 83 2.24 16.59 -0.12
N LYS A 84 2.80 16.87 1.05
CA LYS A 84 3.73 15.98 1.77
C LYS A 84 3.80 16.32 3.25
N TYR A 85 4.35 15.41 4.04
CA TYR A 85 4.84 15.73 5.38
C TYR A 85 6.34 15.51 5.48
N VAL A 86 6.96 16.22 6.42
CA VAL A 86 8.39 16.19 6.65
C VAL A 86 8.66 16.02 8.14
N VAL A 87 9.54 15.08 8.48
CA VAL A 87 10.07 14.89 9.82
C VAL A 87 11.38 15.66 9.93
N TYR A 88 11.45 16.57 10.90
CA TYR A 88 12.62 17.40 11.17
C TYR A 88 13.27 17.02 12.49
N ASP A 89 14.59 17.11 12.52
CA ASP A 89 15.41 17.25 13.71
C ASP A 89 15.94 18.68 13.76
N ASP A 90 15.25 19.55 14.51
CA ASP A 90 15.42 21.01 14.45
C ASP A 90 15.27 21.54 13.00
N ASN A 91 16.37 21.80 12.30
CA ASN A 91 16.41 22.31 10.93
C ASN A 91 16.84 21.26 9.90
N ILE A 92 17.20 20.06 10.33
CA ILE A 92 17.62 18.95 9.46
C ILE A 92 16.40 18.14 9.07
N ILE A 93 16.27 17.83 7.79
CA ILE A 93 15.23 16.93 7.27
C ILE A 93 15.68 15.49 7.52
N LEU A 94 14.95 14.74 8.34
CA LEU A 94 15.17 13.31 8.55
C LEU A 94 14.48 12.50 7.46
N GLU A 95 13.20 12.80 7.21
CA GLU A 95 12.35 12.04 6.29
C GLU A 95 11.36 12.97 5.58
N THR A 96 11.08 12.68 4.31
CA THR A 96 10.05 13.36 3.51
C THR A 96 9.13 12.32 2.89
N ARG A 97 7.82 12.53 3.02
CA ARG A 97 6.80 11.55 2.65
C ARG A 97 5.68 12.25 1.90
N ASN A 98 5.53 11.89 0.62
CA ASN A 98 4.49 12.45 -0.25
C ASN A 98 3.14 11.78 0.01
N TYR A 99 2.05 12.52 -0.16
CA TYR A 99 0.71 11.95 -0.06
C TYR A 99 0.38 11.06 -1.25
N PRO A 100 -0.35 9.94 -1.04
CA PRO A 100 -0.88 9.15 -2.14
C PRO A 100 -1.86 9.98 -2.97
N LYS A 101 -2.03 9.61 -4.24
CA LYS A 101 -2.89 10.35 -5.18
C LYS A 101 -4.32 10.45 -4.65
N GLY A 102 -4.88 11.67 -4.68
CA GLY A 102 -6.24 11.92 -4.24
C GLY A 102 -6.43 12.03 -2.73
N LEU A 103 -5.35 11.95 -1.93
CA LEU A 103 -5.36 12.33 -0.52
C LEU A 103 -4.95 13.81 -0.39
N SER A 104 -5.74 14.57 0.34
CA SER A 104 -5.48 15.97 0.69
C SER A 104 -5.51 16.14 2.19
N VAL A 105 -4.88 17.20 2.69
CA VAL A 105 -4.83 17.52 4.12
C VAL A 105 -5.29 18.95 4.35
N ASP A 106 -6.03 19.19 5.42
CA ASP A 106 -6.36 20.54 5.85
C ASP A 106 -5.20 21.12 6.70
N THR A 107 -4.38 21.99 6.09
CA THR A 107 -3.28 22.69 6.76
C THR A 107 -3.68 24.04 7.36
N ARG A 108 -4.98 24.39 7.40
CA ARG A 108 -5.43 25.71 7.88
C ARG A 108 -5.15 25.91 9.37
N THR A 109 -5.09 24.84 10.14
CA THR A 109 -4.64 24.85 11.54
C THR A 109 -3.14 24.53 11.59
N ASN A 110 -2.40 25.14 12.53
CA ASN A 110 -0.95 24.93 12.70
C ASN A 110 -0.58 23.44 12.47
N ASP A 111 0.19 23.24 11.40
CA ASP A 111 0.43 22.00 10.68
C ASP A 111 1.64 21.23 11.23
N THR A 112 2.17 21.68 12.37
CA THR A 112 3.39 21.17 12.96
C THR A 112 3.11 20.53 14.32
N PHE A 113 3.55 19.27 14.46
CA PHE A 113 3.57 18.54 15.72
C PHE A 113 4.99 18.49 16.26
N GLU A 114 5.16 18.99 17.47
CA GLU A 114 6.43 18.90 18.19
C GLU A 114 6.36 17.85 19.28
N PHE A 115 7.47 17.14 19.46
CA PHE A 115 7.66 16.19 20.53
C PHE A 115 8.51 16.81 21.64
N SER A 116 8.18 16.51 22.89
CA SER A 116 8.98 16.86 24.06
C SER A 116 10.16 15.89 24.20
N ASN A 117 11.18 16.26 24.99
CA ASN A 117 12.31 15.36 25.30
C ASN A 117 11.87 14.03 25.93
N ALA A 118 10.69 13.99 26.55
CA ALA A 118 10.12 12.76 27.08
C ALA A 118 9.47 11.88 26.00
N GLY A 119 9.37 12.32 24.75
CA GLY A 119 8.67 11.65 23.66
C GLY A 119 7.15 11.86 23.68
N THR A 120 6.66 12.90 24.36
CA THR A 120 5.23 13.25 24.38
C THR A 120 4.91 14.35 23.37
N ILE A 121 3.70 14.34 22.82
CA ILE A 121 3.26 15.41 21.90
C ILE A 121 3.00 16.69 22.72
N LYS A 122 3.66 17.80 22.35
CA LYS A 122 3.52 19.09 23.06
C LYS A 122 2.14 19.72 22.88
N ASN A 123 1.60 19.66 21.66
CA ASN A 123 0.32 20.28 21.30
C ASN A 123 -0.63 19.26 20.66
N PRO A 124 -1.35 18.47 21.48
CA PRO A 124 -2.36 17.52 21.02
C PRO A 124 -3.44 18.21 20.18
N ARG A 125 -3.75 17.63 19.03
CA ARG A 125 -4.69 18.17 18.05
C ARG A 125 -5.15 17.06 17.11
N ALA A 126 -6.14 17.37 16.31
CA ALA A 126 -6.51 16.53 15.17
C ALA A 126 -6.05 17.17 13.86
N ILE A 127 -5.64 16.35 12.90
CA ILE A 127 -5.52 16.74 11.49
C ILE A 127 -6.59 16.01 10.69
N ILE A 128 -7.18 16.72 9.75
CA ILE A 128 -8.17 16.18 8.82
C ILE A 128 -7.48 15.90 7.50
N PHE A 129 -7.56 14.66 7.07
CA PHE A 129 -7.21 14.23 5.72
C PHE A 129 -8.51 13.91 4.98
N ALA A 130 -8.58 14.26 3.70
CA ALA A 130 -9.75 13.99 2.88
C ALA A 130 -9.36 13.37 1.55
N THR A 131 -10.12 12.35 1.16
CA THR A 131 -10.15 11.84 -0.20
C THR A 131 -11.42 12.35 -0.90
N LYS A 132 -11.66 11.94 -2.15
CA LYS A 132 -12.91 12.30 -2.85
C LYS A 132 -14.16 11.77 -2.14
N ASP A 133 -14.04 10.64 -1.45
CA ASP A 133 -15.18 9.87 -0.97
C ASP A 133 -15.24 9.78 0.57
N VAL A 134 -14.10 9.94 1.26
CA VAL A 134 -13.97 9.71 2.71
C VAL A 134 -13.14 10.79 3.39
N GLU A 135 -13.60 11.25 4.55
CA GLU A 135 -12.85 12.11 5.47
C GLU A 135 -12.23 11.29 6.61
N TYR A 136 -10.95 11.53 6.88
CA TYR A 136 -10.14 10.87 7.91
C TYR A 136 -9.70 11.89 8.95
N ARG A 137 -10.22 11.77 10.17
CA ARG A 137 -9.81 12.60 11.30
C ARG A 137 -8.77 11.87 12.13
N ILE A 138 -7.51 12.28 12.01
CA ILE A 138 -6.40 11.74 12.80
C ILE A 138 -6.26 12.54 14.08
N VAL A 139 -6.52 11.90 15.22
CA VAL A 139 -6.46 12.51 16.55
C VAL A 139 -5.18 12.11 17.26
N PHE A 140 -4.36 13.09 17.60
CA PHE A 140 -3.15 12.91 18.40
C PHE A 140 -3.49 13.21 19.87
N PRO A 141 -3.53 12.18 20.75
CA PRO A 141 -3.93 12.37 22.14
C PRO A 141 -2.81 13.01 22.98
N PHE A 142 -3.16 13.45 24.19
CA PHE A 142 -2.18 13.90 25.19
C PHE A 142 -1.24 12.75 25.58
N GLY A 143 0.06 13.03 25.71
CA GLY A 143 1.06 12.07 26.17
C GLY A 143 1.78 11.29 25.06
N LYS A 144 1.98 9.99 25.28
CA LYS A 144 2.65 9.05 24.35
C LYS A 144 1.68 8.08 23.65
N GLY A 145 0.38 8.42 23.65
CA GLY A 145 -0.63 7.56 23.06
C GLY A 145 -0.41 7.38 21.55
N ARG A 146 -0.81 6.22 21.03
CA ARG A 146 -0.98 6.03 19.58
C ARG A 146 -2.05 7.01 19.09
N PHE A 147 -1.87 7.60 17.92
CA PHE A 147 -2.96 8.37 17.33
C PHE A 147 -4.10 7.45 16.88
N TYR A 148 -5.31 8.00 16.85
CA TYR A 148 -6.53 7.29 16.43
C TYR A 148 -7.04 7.91 15.12
N ILE A 149 -7.60 7.09 14.25
CA ILE A 149 -8.20 7.53 12.99
C ILE A 149 -9.71 7.32 13.12
N HIS A 150 -10.48 8.39 12.91
CA HIS A 150 -11.93 8.30 12.75
C HIS A 150 -12.25 8.52 11.27
N GLU A 151 -12.95 7.56 10.68
CA GLU A 151 -13.52 7.66 9.33
C GLU A 151 -14.94 8.19 9.47
N ASN A 152 -15.30 9.20 8.68
CA ASN A 152 -16.62 9.83 8.70
C ASN A 152 -17.29 9.78 7.32
#